data_AF-A0A5R9H2Z9-F1
#
_entry.id   AF-A0A5R9H2Z9-F1
#
_cell.length_a   1.000
_cell.length_b   1.000
_cell.length_c   1.000
_cell.angle_alpha   90.00
_cell.angle_beta   90.00
_cell.angle_gamma   90.00
#
_symmetry.space_group_name_H-M   'P 1'
#
loop_
_entity.id
_entity.type
_entity.pdbx_description
1 polymer ?
#
loop_
_entity_poly.entity_id
_entity_poly.type
_entity_poly.pdbx_seq_one_letter_code
_entity_poly.pdbx_strand_id
1 'polypeptide(L)'
;MLRLLIISLFALLFISCTTKSNLMQDEFTVSKKQNTYDTCANFSFISLSNNEEYGKIFTEYINLDSSCKWNGLARGYFVALFMDTIKANSYKLIEQKEFKNLEVLTYIVDEKYYVNIINSYSVFEDKLMIDYNGIYSTFLIQNYEKDYVNIYLDKDRLNKEYFNSLVKFNFFKSYFSKESSNFDK
;
A
#
# COMPACT_ATOMS: atom_id res chain seq x y z
N MET A 1 -7.10 44.56 41.90
CA MET A 1 -7.82 43.47 41.22
C MET A 1 -7.50 43.50 39.73
N LEU A 2 -6.30 43.05 39.34
CA LEU A 2 -5.89 42.93 37.93
C LEU A 2 -4.69 41.99 37.80
N ARG A 3 -4.76 40.80 38.41
CA ARG A 3 -3.65 39.83 38.38
C ARG A 3 -4.07 38.37 38.21
N LEU A 4 -5.35 38.11 37.91
CA LEU A 4 -5.89 36.75 37.81
C LEU A 4 -6.59 36.43 36.48
N LEU A 5 -6.48 37.30 35.46
CA LEU A 5 -7.19 37.15 34.19
C LEU A 5 -6.30 36.85 32.97
N ILE A 6 -5.02 36.55 33.16
CA ILE A 6 -4.08 36.31 32.03
C ILE A 6 -3.63 34.84 31.91
N ILE A 7 -4.09 33.93 32.78
CA ILE A 7 -3.68 32.51 32.74
C ILE A 7 -4.72 31.60 32.06
N SER A 8 -5.89 32.12 31.68
CA SER A 8 -6.96 31.31 31.06
C SER A 8 -6.86 31.16 29.54
N LEU A 9 -5.93 31.85 28.86
CA LEU A 9 -5.88 31.90 27.39
C LEU A 9 -4.84 30.97 26.73
N PHE A 10 -4.22 30.06 27.48
CA PHE A 10 -3.18 29.15 26.95
C PHE A 10 -3.58 27.66 26.94
N ALA A 11 -4.84 27.33 27.28
CA ALA A 11 -5.31 25.94 27.37
C ALA A 11 -6.19 25.50 26.18
N LEU A 12 -6.05 26.14 25.02
CA LEU A 12 -6.69 25.71 23.76
C LEU A 12 -5.64 25.36 22.71
N LEU A 13 -4.64 24.55 23.08
CA LEU A 13 -3.83 23.85 22.09
C LEU A 13 -4.51 22.51 21.77
N PHE A 14 -5.35 22.59 20.75
CA PHE A 14 -5.79 21.53 19.84
C PHE A 14 -5.39 20.11 20.23
N ILE A 15 -6.26 19.40 20.95
CA ILE A 15 -6.39 17.95 20.77
C ILE A 15 -7.11 17.77 19.44
N SER A 16 -6.39 18.00 18.34
CA SER A 16 -6.78 17.47 17.05
C SER A 16 -6.69 15.96 17.18
N CYS A 17 -7.82 15.32 17.46
CA CYS A 17 -7.94 13.88 17.35
C CYS A 17 -7.84 13.56 15.86
N THR A 18 -6.62 13.40 15.34
CA THR A 18 -6.43 12.90 13.98
C THR A 18 -6.92 11.46 13.99
N THR A 19 -8.08 11.18 13.42
CA THR A 19 -8.47 9.80 13.12
C THR A 19 -7.41 9.25 12.18
N LYS A 20 -6.55 8.34 12.69
CA LYS A 20 -5.60 7.63 11.85
C LYS A 20 -6.40 6.93 10.76
N SER A 21 -5.98 7.07 9.50
CA SER A 21 -6.60 6.31 8.42
C SER A 21 -6.52 4.82 8.73
N ASN A 22 -7.61 4.11 8.48
CA ASN A 22 -7.68 2.66 8.62
C ASN A 22 -6.61 1.96 7.76
N LEU A 23 -6.25 2.56 6.61
CA LEU A 23 -5.24 2.01 5.71
C LEU A 23 -3.82 2.14 6.28
N MET A 24 -3.55 3.20 7.06
CA MET A 24 -2.25 3.44 7.67
C MET A 24 -1.92 2.45 8.81
N GLN A 25 -2.93 1.81 9.39
CA GLN A 25 -2.74 0.93 10.53
C GLN A 25 -2.00 -0.36 10.13
N ASP A 26 -0.97 -0.69 10.90
CA ASP A 26 -0.27 -1.97 10.75
C ASP A 26 -1.21 -3.09 11.23
N GLU A 27 -1.56 -4.01 10.33
CA GLU A 27 -2.43 -5.17 10.61
C GLU A 27 -1.65 -6.35 11.20
N PHE A 28 -0.32 -6.29 11.13
CA PHE A 28 0.57 -7.39 11.48
C PHE A 28 1.72 -6.90 12.35
N THR A 29 2.35 -7.83 13.06
CA THR A 29 3.63 -7.60 13.73
C THR A 29 4.71 -7.27 12.69
N VAL A 30 5.17 -6.02 12.71
CA VAL A 30 6.15 -5.50 11.76
C VAL A 30 7.56 -5.89 12.19
N SER A 31 8.29 -6.60 11.32
CA SER A 31 9.70 -6.96 11.55
C SER A 31 10.66 -5.90 11.05
N LYS A 32 10.28 -5.16 9.99
CA LYS A 32 11.06 -4.06 9.43
C LYS A 32 10.13 -2.97 8.93
N LYS A 33 10.37 -1.71 9.29
CA LYS A 33 9.61 -0.54 8.81
C LYS A 33 10.57 0.56 8.35
N GLN A 34 10.21 1.27 7.30
CA GLN A 34 10.97 2.41 6.82
C GLN A 34 10.03 3.44 6.23
N ASN A 35 10.02 4.64 6.80
CA ASN A 35 9.27 5.76 6.25
C ASN A 35 9.85 6.17 4.89
N THR A 36 8.96 6.64 4.02
CA THR A 36 9.29 7.09 2.67
C THR A 36 8.69 8.47 2.47
N TYR A 37 9.42 9.33 1.77
CA TYR A 37 9.07 10.73 1.63
C TYR A 37 9.28 11.17 0.18
N ASP A 38 8.32 11.94 -0.32
CA ASP A 38 8.36 12.66 -1.59
C ASP A 38 7.59 13.98 -1.38
N THR A 39 7.84 15.01 -2.20
CA THR A 39 7.09 16.28 -2.12
C THR A 39 5.58 16.08 -2.19
N CYS A 40 5.12 15.05 -2.90
CA CYS A 40 3.72 14.68 -3.02
C CYS A 40 3.24 13.59 -2.05
N ALA A 41 4.13 12.97 -1.26
CA ALA A 41 3.76 11.87 -0.38
C ALA A 41 4.37 12.04 1.01
N ASN A 42 3.53 12.37 1.98
CA ASN A 42 3.91 12.58 3.38
C ASN A 42 3.37 11.43 4.24
N PHE A 43 4.12 11.01 5.26
CA PHE A 43 3.74 9.91 6.16
C PHE A 43 3.56 8.54 5.48
N SER A 44 4.17 8.36 4.31
CA SER A 44 4.20 7.08 3.60
C SER A 44 5.28 6.17 4.21
N PHE A 45 5.14 4.86 4.05
CA PHE A 45 6.13 3.90 4.54
C PHE A 45 6.10 2.59 3.76
N ILE A 46 7.20 1.85 3.86
CA ILE A 46 7.25 0.43 3.53
C ILE A 46 7.51 -0.40 4.78
N SER A 47 6.96 -1.61 4.82
CA SER A 47 7.18 -2.55 5.89
C SER A 47 7.23 -3.99 5.41
N LEU A 48 7.95 -4.81 6.18
CA LEU A 48 7.88 -6.25 6.13
C LEU A 48 7.31 -6.73 7.46
N SER A 49 6.34 -7.63 7.38
CA SER A 49 5.80 -8.36 8.51
C SER A 49 5.99 -9.85 8.29
N ASN A 50 6.05 -10.58 9.40
CA ASN A 50 5.93 -12.02 9.40
C ASN A 50 4.83 -12.37 10.41
N ASN A 51 3.69 -12.80 9.90
CA ASN A 51 2.54 -13.17 10.70
C ASN A 51 2.49 -14.70 10.84
N GLU A 52 2.07 -15.21 12.00
CA GLU A 52 2.01 -16.65 12.25
C GLU A 52 0.99 -17.37 11.36
N GLU A 53 -0.14 -16.71 11.03
CA GLU A 53 -1.23 -17.25 10.20
C GLU A 53 -0.99 -16.98 8.71
N TYR A 54 -0.59 -15.75 8.37
CA TYR A 54 -0.52 -15.30 6.98
C TYR A 54 0.89 -15.35 6.37
N GLY A 55 1.90 -15.57 7.19
CA GLY A 55 3.30 -15.59 6.78
C GLY A 55 3.86 -14.22 6.41
N LYS A 56 4.77 -14.21 5.43
CA LYS A 56 5.50 -13.02 5.00
C LYS A 56 4.59 -12.10 4.20
N ILE A 57 4.50 -10.84 4.62
CA ILE A 57 3.79 -9.80 3.89
C ILE A 57 4.70 -8.58 3.74
N PHE A 58 4.79 -8.06 2.52
CA PHE A 58 5.31 -6.72 2.27
C PHE A 58 4.15 -5.75 2.16
N THR A 59 4.30 -4.55 2.72
CA THR A 59 3.32 -3.47 2.59
C THR A 59 4.03 -2.17 2.20
N GLU A 60 3.48 -1.45 1.23
CA GLU A 60 3.76 -0.05 0.96
C GLU A 60 2.47 0.74 1.18
N TYR A 61 2.52 1.66 2.14
CA TYR A 61 1.46 2.61 2.39
C TYR A 61 1.87 3.98 1.82
N ILE A 62 1.03 4.54 0.96
CA ILE A 62 1.25 5.82 0.30
C ILE A 62 0.09 6.72 0.65
N ASN A 63 0.40 7.93 1.12
CA ASN A 63 -0.58 8.98 1.36
C ASN A 63 -0.15 10.20 0.55
N LEU A 64 -0.87 10.45 -0.54
CA LEU A 64 -0.61 11.59 -1.41
C LEU A 64 -1.21 12.85 -0.80
N ASP A 65 -0.50 13.96 -0.96
CA ASP A 65 -1.06 15.27 -0.70
C ASP A 65 -2.27 15.51 -1.61
N SER A 66 -3.28 16.22 -1.10
CA SER A 66 -4.50 16.53 -1.85
C SER A 66 -4.28 17.31 -3.15
N SER A 67 -3.13 17.99 -3.29
CA SER A 67 -2.72 18.69 -4.50
C SER A 67 -1.93 17.82 -5.48
N CYS A 68 -1.77 16.52 -5.20
CA CYS A 68 -1.06 15.58 -6.02
C CYS A 68 -1.97 14.47 -6.53
N LYS A 69 -1.58 13.87 -7.66
CA LYS A 69 -2.29 12.73 -8.24
C LYS A 69 -1.32 11.70 -8.77
N TRP A 70 -1.82 10.48 -8.87
CA TRP A 70 -1.19 9.44 -9.66
C TRP A 70 -1.19 9.81 -11.15
N ASN A 71 -0.06 9.57 -11.82
CA ASN A 71 0.08 9.73 -13.26
C ASN A 71 -0.39 8.46 -14.02
N GLY A 72 -0.97 7.49 -13.32
CA GLY A 72 -1.41 6.19 -13.81
C GLY A 72 -2.04 5.38 -12.68
N LEU A 73 -2.23 4.07 -12.85
CA LEU A 73 -2.78 3.24 -11.79
C LEU A 73 -1.69 2.85 -10.78
N ALA A 74 -1.89 3.18 -9.50
CA ALA A 74 -0.95 2.89 -8.40
C ALA A 74 -0.52 1.41 -8.39
N ARG A 75 -1.50 0.49 -8.44
CA ARG A 75 -1.28 -0.96 -8.58
C ARG A 75 -0.39 -1.32 -9.76
N GLY A 76 -0.61 -0.71 -10.93
CA GLY A 76 0.16 -1.00 -12.13
C GLY A 76 1.63 -0.64 -11.95
N TYR A 77 1.90 0.53 -11.39
CA TYR A 77 3.26 0.96 -11.05
C TYR A 77 3.91 0.04 -10.01
N PHE A 78 3.15 -0.35 -8.99
CA PHE A 78 3.64 -1.25 -7.94
C PHE A 78 4.08 -2.60 -8.51
N VAL A 79 3.22 -3.24 -9.31
CA VAL A 79 3.54 -4.52 -9.96
C VAL A 79 4.76 -4.36 -10.87
N ALA A 80 4.84 -3.30 -11.68
CA ALA A 80 5.98 -3.07 -12.55
C ALA A 80 7.29 -2.93 -11.75
N LEU A 81 7.30 -2.12 -10.68
CA LEU A 81 8.48 -1.95 -9.82
C LEU A 81 8.85 -3.26 -9.12
N PHE A 82 7.87 -4.00 -8.63
CA PHE A 82 8.10 -5.29 -7.96
C PHE A 82 8.76 -6.29 -8.91
N MET A 83 8.18 -6.51 -10.08
CA MET A 83 8.66 -7.48 -11.07
C MET A 83 10.06 -7.09 -11.60
N ASP A 84 10.31 -5.81 -11.84
CA ASP A 84 11.63 -5.29 -12.22
C ASP A 84 12.66 -5.51 -11.10
N THR A 85 12.30 -5.21 -9.84
CA THR A 85 13.19 -5.36 -8.68
C THR A 85 13.63 -6.81 -8.48
N ILE A 86 12.71 -7.77 -8.61
CA ILE A 86 13.04 -9.19 -8.48
C ILE A 86 13.66 -9.79 -9.75
N LYS A 87 13.76 -9.00 -10.83
CA LYS A 87 14.27 -9.40 -12.14
C LYS A 87 13.50 -10.59 -12.72
N ALA A 88 12.17 -10.55 -12.65
CA ALA A 88 11.32 -11.55 -13.27
C ALA A 88 11.54 -11.56 -14.79
N ASN A 89 11.68 -12.75 -15.38
CA ASN A 89 11.80 -12.90 -16.84
C ASN A 89 10.43 -12.77 -17.50
N SER A 90 9.37 -13.25 -16.84
CA SER A 90 8.00 -13.11 -17.28
C SER A 90 7.04 -13.05 -16.09
N TYR A 91 5.88 -12.43 -16.29
CA TYR A 91 4.77 -12.50 -15.35
C TYR A 91 3.44 -12.32 -16.08
N LYS A 92 2.39 -12.98 -15.60
CA LYS A 92 1.05 -12.92 -16.16
C LYS A 92 0.02 -12.87 -15.05
N LEU A 93 -0.94 -11.95 -15.17
CA LEU A 93 -2.13 -11.92 -14.33
C LEU A 93 -3.03 -13.11 -14.68
N ILE A 94 -3.40 -13.92 -13.69
CA ILE A 94 -4.24 -15.11 -13.89
C ILE A 94 -5.58 -15.03 -13.14
N GLU A 95 -5.69 -14.16 -12.15
CA GLU A 95 -6.94 -13.87 -11.46
C GLU A 95 -6.93 -12.45 -10.92
N GLN A 96 -8.09 -11.79 -10.98
CA GLN A 96 -8.33 -10.49 -10.39
C GLN A 96 -9.73 -10.49 -9.74
N LYS A 97 -9.78 -10.08 -8.48
CA LYS A 97 -11.00 -9.92 -7.69
C LYS A 97 -11.07 -8.49 -7.18
N GLU A 98 -12.18 -7.81 -7.43
CA GLU A 98 -12.36 -6.41 -7.05
C GLU A 98 -13.60 -6.24 -6.18
N PHE A 99 -13.44 -5.59 -5.03
CA PHE A 99 -14.48 -5.37 -4.04
C PHE A 99 -14.39 -3.93 -3.50
N LYS A 100 -15.24 -3.04 -4.04
CA LYS A 100 -15.28 -1.61 -3.65
C LYS A 100 -13.91 -0.91 -3.83
N ASN A 101 -13.12 -0.91 -2.77
CA ASN A 101 -11.85 -0.21 -2.60
C ASN A 101 -10.69 -1.19 -2.37
N LEU A 102 -10.90 -2.46 -2.71
CA LEU A 102 -9.96 -3.56 -2.53
C LEU A 102 -9.84 -4.29 -3.86
N GLU A 103 -8.61 -4.55 -4.28
CA GLU A 103 -8.28 -5.40 -5.42
C GLU A 103 -7.31 -6.48 -4.95
N VAL A 104 -7.58 -7.73 -5.32
CA VAL A 104 -6.71 -8.88 -5.07
C VAL A 104 -6.37 -9.51 -6.41
N LEU A 105 -5.07 -9.59 -6.70
CA LEU A 105 -4.56 -10.06 -7.98
C LEU A 105 -3.63 -11.24 -7.75
N THR A 106 -3.81 -12.31 -8.52
CA THR A 106 -2.91 -13.45 -8.54
C THR A 106 -2.08 -13.40 -9.82
N TYR A 107 -0.77 -13.38 -9.67
CA TYR A 107 0.18 -13.46 -10.78
C TYR A 107 0.89 -14.81 -10.79
N ILE A 108 1.14 -15.33 -11.98
CA ILE A 108 2.18 -16.33 -12.22
C ILE A 108 3.43 -15.61 -12.73
N VAL A 109 4.59 -15.92 -12.14
CA VAL A 109 5.90 -15.32 -12.39
C VAL A 109 6.86 -16.41 -12.84
N ASP A 110 7.63 -16.13 -13.89
CA ASP A 110 8.55 -17.07 -14.53
C ASP A 110 7.86 -18.41 -14.87
N GLU A 111 6.58 -18.34 -15.26
CA GLU A 111 5.71 -19.48 -15.61
C GLU A 111 5.58 -20.57 -14.53
N LYS A 112 6.02 -20.28 -13.30
CA LYS A 112 6.15 -21.28 -12.24
C LYS A 112 5.62 -20.81 -10.90
N TYR A 113 5.97 -19.59 -10.50
CA TYR A 113 5.77 -19.11 -9.14
C TYR A 113 4.54 -18.25 -9.02
N TYR A 114 3.71 -18.49 -8.01
CA TYR A 114 2.49 -17.74 -7.76
C TYR A 114 2.73 -16.69 -6.67
N VAL A 115 2.16 -15.50 -6.87
CA VAL A 115 2.21 -14.41 -5.89
C VAL A 115 0.92 -13.62 -5.93
N ASN A 116 0.47 -13.18 -4.76
CA ASN A 116 -0.71 -12.34 -4.65
C ASN A 116 -0.30 -10.88 -4.37
N ILE A 117 -0.94 -9.97 -5.09
CA ILE A 117 -0.82 -8.53 -4.91
C ILE A 117 -2.16 -8.01 -4.44
N ILE A 118 -2.15 -7.21 -3.38
CA ILE A 118 -3.35 -6.58 -2.83
C ILE A 118 -3.20 -5.07 -2.99
N ASN A 119 -4.26 -4.40 -3.42
CA ASN A 119 -4.36 -2.96 -3.42
C ASN A 119 -5.63 -2.53 -2.69
N SER A 120 -5.48 -1.83 -1.57
CA SER A 120 -6.58 -1.20 -0.85
C SER A 120 -6.44 0.30 -0.90
N TYR A 121 -7.46 1.03 -1.35
CA TYR A 121 -7.30 2.46 -1.65
C TYR A 121 -8.45 3.35 -1.18
N SER A 122 -8.15 4.63 -1.01
CA SER A 122 -9.09 5.72 -0.81
C SER A 122 -8.82 6.81 -1.86
N VAL A 123 -9.31 8.03 -1.65
CA VAL A 123 -9.10 9.13 -2.61
C VAL A 123 -7.62 9.52 -2.70
N PHE A 124 -6.90 9.47 -1.57
CA PHE A 124 -5.52 9.95 -1.47
C PHE A 124 -4.56 8.91 -0.88
N GLU A 125 -5.07 7.74 -0.51
CA GLU A 125 -4.28 6.72 0.18
C GLU A 125 -4.33 5.41 -0.59
N ASP A 126 -3.17 4.77 -0.72
CA ASP A 126 -3.04 3.44 -1.29
C ASP A 126 -2.24 2.56 -0.32
N LYS A 127 -2.73 1.36 -0.06
CA LYS A 127 -2.03 0.30 0.66
C LYS A 127 -1.81 -0.85 -0.30
N LEU A 128 -0.58 -0.95 -0.78
CA LEU A 128 -0.12 -1.92 -1.75
C LEU A 128 0.63 -3.03 -1.00
N MET A 129 0.23 -4.28 -1.21
CA MET A 129 0.81 -5.39 -0.45
C MET A 129 1.21 -6.54 -1.38
N ILE A 130 2.23 -7.27 -0.95
CA ILE A 130 2.61 -8.57 -1.53
C ILE A 130 2.34 -9.61 -0.45
N ASP A 131 1.42 -10.51 -0.75
CA ASP A 131 1.12 -11.69 0.05
C ASP A 131 1.80 -12.89 -0.60
N TYR A 132 2.95 -13.26 -0.04
CA TYR A 132 3.78 -14.33 -0.59
C TYR A 132 3.11 -15.70 -0.46
N ASN A 133 2.34 -15.93 0.61
CA ASN A 133 1.69 -17.20 0.87
C ASN A 133 0.31 -17.32 0.21
N GLY A 134 -0.35 -16.19 -0.10
CA GLY A 134 -1.69 -16.15 -0.68
C GLY A 134 -2.83 -16.38 0.33
N ILE A 135 -2.50 -16.64 1.60
CA ILE A 135 -3.48 -16.95 2.66
C ILE A 135 -4.27 -15.69 3.02
N TYR A 136 -3.59 -14.55 3.20
CA TYR A 136 -4.26 -13.30 3.55
C TYR A 136 -5.18 -12.82 2.43
N SER A 137 -4.72 -12.94 1.19
CA SER A 137 -5.49 -12.66 -0.01
C SER A 137 -6.76 -13.51 -0.08
N THR A 138 -6.64 -14.80 0.24
CA THR A 138 -7.79 -15.72 0.29
C THR A 138 -8.78 -15.30 1.38
N PHE A 139 -8.28 -15.00 2.58
CA PHE A 139 -9.09 -14.51 3.69
C PHE A 139 -9.86 -13.24 3.32
N LEU A 140 -9.19 -12.28 2.67
CA LEU A 140 -9.82 -11.04 2.20
C LEU A 140 -10.94 -11.30 1.19
N ILE A 141 -10.71 -12.16 0.19
CA ILE A 141 -11.74 -12.51 -0.80
C ILE A 141 -12.93 -13.20 -0.11
N GLN A 142 -12.67 -14.13 0.80
CA GLN A 142 -13.71 -14.85 1.55
C GLN A 142 -14.53 -13.96 2.50
N ASN A 143 -14.09 -12.75 2.80
CA ASN A 143 -14.93 -11.77 3.49
C ASN A 143 -16.07 -11.25 2.63
N TYR A 144 -15.97 -11.34 1.30
CA TYR A 144 -16.98 -10.92 0.33
C TYR A 144 -17.66 -12.11 -0.36
N GLU A 145 -16.90 -13.13 -0.74
CA GLU A 145 -17.36 -14.34 -1.44
C GLU A 145 -17.09 -15.57 -0.56
N LYS A 146 -18.05 -15.94 0.29
CA LYS A 146 -17.85 -16.98 1.34
C LYS A 146 -17.51 -18.36 0.80
N ASP A 147 -17.93 -18.65 -0.43
CA ASP A 147 -17.71 -19.91 -1.15
C ASP A 147 -16.45 -19.88 -2.04
N TYR A 148 -15.68 -18.79 -2.04
CA TYR A 148 -14.45 -18.70 -2.81
C TYR A 148 -13.41 -19.74 -2.35
N VAL A 149 -12.89 -20.48 -3.33
CA VAL A 149 -11.80 -21.45 -3.17
C VAL A 149 -10.59 -20.98 -3.96
N ASN A 150 -9.49 -20.68 -3.27
CA ASN A 150 -8.24 -20.33 -3.91
C ASN A 150 -7.51 -21.60 -4.40
N ILE A 151 -7.63 -21.87 -5.70
CA ILE A 151 -7.00 -23.02 -6.38
C ILE A 151 -5.47 -22.87 -6.60
N TYR A 152 -4.86 -21.80 -6.08
CA TYR A 152 -3.44 -21.48 -6.25
C TYR A 152 -2.62 -21.59 -4.96
N LEU A 153 -3.25 -21.90 -3.82
CA LEU A 153 -2.56 -22.02 -2.52
C LEU A 153 -1.61 -23.22 -2.45
N ASP A 154 -1.91 -24.29 -3.20
CA ASP A 154 -1.11 -25.52 -3.29
C ASP A 154 0.05 -25.41 -4.29
N LYS A 155 0.18 -24.29 -5.00
CA LYS A 155 1.20 -24.09 -6.04
C LYS A 155 2.50 -23.54 -5.48
N ASP A 156 3.57 -23.70 -6.24
CA ASP A 156 4.89 -23.13 -5.90
C ASP A 156 4.77 -21.61 -5.72
N ARG A 157 5.02 -21.14 -4.50
CA ARG A 157 4.92 -19.72 -4.16
C ARG A 157 6.22 -18.99 -4.46
N LEU A 158 6.10 -17.75 -4.94
CA LEU A 158 7.26 -16.88 -5.10
C LEU A 158 7.86 -16.60 -3.72
N ASN A 159 9.18 -16.74 -3.58
CA ASN A 159 9.90 -16.38 -2.35
C ASN A 159 11.14 -15.56 -2.72
N LYS A 160 10.90 -14.32 -3.15
CA LYS A 160 11.93 -13.33 -3.42
C LYS A 160 11.90 -12.25 -2.35
N GLU A 161 13.06 -11.65 -2.09
CA GLU A 161 13.13 -10.48 -1.23
C GLU A 161 12.72 -9.23 -2.02
N TYR A 162 11.87 -8.42 -1.40
CA TYR A 162 11.46 -7.12 -1.92
C TYR A 162 11.38 -6.13 -0.77
N PHE A 163 12.02 -4.98 -0.93
CA PHE A 163 11.96 -3.87 0.03
C PHE A 163 12.22 -2.54 -0.66
N ASN A 164 11.49 -2.29 -1.75
CA ASN A 164 11.53 -1.05 -2.54
C ASN A 164 10.23 -0.28 -2.41
N SER A 165 10.23 0.96 -2.89
CA SER A 165 9.12 1.91 -2.71
C SER A 165 8.89 2.74 -3.96
N LEU A 166 7.63 2.83 -4.41
CA LEU A 166 7.21 3.78 -5.43
C LEU A 166 7.56 5.20 -5.04
N VAL A 167 7.34 5.58 -3.78
CA VAL A 167 7.64 6.93 -3.27
C VAL A 167 9.13 7.28 -3.45
N LYS A 168 10.04 6.36 -3.11
CA LYS A 168 11.48 6.58 -3.28
C LYS A 168 11.91 6.73 -4.73
N PHE A 169 11.26 6.00 -5.64
CA PHE A 169 11.58 6.02 -7.07
C PHE A 169 10.78 7.08 -7.85
N ASN A 170 9.87 7.81 -7.19
CA ASN A 170 9.01 8.78 -7.83
C ASN A 170 9.80 9.91 -8.51
N PHE A 171 10.91 10.36 -7.93
CA PHE A 171 11.79 11.36 -8.54
C PHE A 171 12.30 10.95 -9.94
N PHE A 172 12.53 9.65 -10.16
CA PHE A 172 13.05 9.14 -11.44
C PHE A 172 11.97 8.66 -12.40
N LYS A 173 10.84 8.21 -11.87
CA LYS A 173 9.81 7.48 -12.63
C LYS A 173 8.49 8.24 -12.74
N SER A 174 8.34 9.32 -11.97
CA SER A 174 7.16 10.20 -11.97
C SER A 174 5.85 9.42 -11.89
N TYR A 175 5.75 8.48 -10.93
CA TYR A 175 4.54 7.70 -10.70
C TYR A 175 3.36 8.57 -10.28
N PHE A 176 3.63 9.63 -9.52
CA PHE A 176 2.68 10.65 -9.11
C PHE A 176 3.35 12.03 -9.12
N SER A 177 2.54 13.07 -9.28
CA SER A 177 3.03 14.44 -9.36
C SER A 177 2.00 15.44 -8.86
N LYS A 178 2.46 16.65 -8.54
CA LYS A 178 1.57 17.74 -8.17
C LYS A 178 0.68 18.06 -9.37
N GLU A 179 -0.61 18.22 -9.12
CA GLU A 179 -1.50 18.77 -10.12
C GLU A 179 -1.02 20.19 -10.45
N SER A 180 -0.54 20.38 -11.67
CA SER A 180 -0.31 21.72 -12.18
C SER A 180 -1.66 22.44 -12.19
N SER A 181 -1.79 23.48 -11.40
CA SER A 181 -2.85 24.45 -11.61
C SER A 181 -2.55 25.13 -12.94
N ASN A 182 -3.04 24.58 -14.04
CA ASN A 182 -3.18 25.34 -15.29
C ASN A 182 -4.32 26.33 -15.08
N PHE A 183 -4.10 27.32 -14.20
CA PHE A 183 -4.69 28.63 -14.39
C PHE A 183 -3.86 29.30 -15.45
N ASP A 184 -4.07 28.92 -16.72
CA ASP A 184 -3.71 29.73 -17.88
C ASP A 184 -4.28 29.09 -19.15
N LYS A 185 -5.46 29.57 -19.55
CA LYS A 185 -5.59 30.42 -20.73
C LYS A 185 -6.83 31.30 -20.63
#